data_AF-Q8EC84-F1
#
_entry.id   AF-Q8EC84-F1
#
_cell.length_a   1.000
_cell.length_b   1.000
_cell.length_c   1.000
_cell.angle_alpha   90.00
_cell.angle_beta   90.00
_cell.angle_gamma   90.00
#
_symmetry.space_group_name_H-M   'P 1'
#
loop_
_entity.id
_entity.type
_entity.pdbx_description
1 polymer ?
#
loop_
_entity_poly.entity_id
_entity_poly.type
_entity_poly.pdbx_seq_one_letter_code
_entity_poly.pdbx_strand_id
1 'polypeptide(L)'
;MSFKPHNSPKQSLEDMLCQAAHSFRLGKEAQASVEFRLCLDSIEKYHPELMQLPSFQQMLAPMLQAQEQHDWLSLADYLEYELIGLVSR
;
A
#
# COMPACT_ATOMS: atom_id res chain seq x y z
N MET A 1 16.55 20.25 19.96
CA MET A 1 17.03 19.35 18.89
C MET A 1 16.22 19.67 17.64
N SER A 2 16.83 20.30 16.64
CA SER A 2 16.14 20.69 15.41
C SER A 2 15.84 19.46 14.57
N PHE A 3 14.56 19.12 14.42
CA PHE A 3 14.12 18.28 13.32
C PHE A 3 14.32 19.06 12.04
N LYS A 4 15.40 18.76 11.32
CA LYS A 4 15.57 19.23 9.95
C LYS A 4 14.45 18.59 9.12
N PRO A 5 13.73 19.35 8.28
CA PRO A 5 12.87 18.74 7.29
C PRO A 5 13.78 17.92 6.37
N HIS A 6 13.72 16.60 6.47
CA HIS A 6 14.33 15.75 5.48
C HIS A 6 13.57 16.05 4.20
N ASN A 7 14.24 16.74 3.27
CA ASN A 7 13.77 16.92 1.91
C ASN A 7 13.85 15.54 1.23
N SER A 8 12.96 14.63 1.63
CA SER A 8 12.74 13.38 0.94
C SER A 8 12.20 13.73 -0.44
N PRO A 9 12.65 13.07 -1.52
CA PRO A 9 11.85 13.11 -2.75
C PRO A 9 10.41 12.78 -2.36
N LYS A 10 9.42 13.49 -2.93
CA LYS A 10 8.01 13.12 -2.74
C LYS A 10 7.92 11.63 -3.10
N GLN A 11 7.81 10.78 -2.07
CA GLN A 11 7.75 9.33 -2.27
C GLN A 11 6.53 9.06 -3.15
N SER A 12 6.74 8.36 -4.27
CA SER A 12 5.62 8.03 -5.15
C SER A 12 4.68 7.06 -4.44
N LEU A 13 3.44 6.97 -4.89
CA LEU A 13 2.52 5.95 -4.37
C LEU A 13 3.07 4.54 -4.61
N GLU A 14 3.75 4.32 -5.73
CA GLU A 14 4.41 3.05 -6.07
C GLU A 14 5.51 2.71 -5.07
N ASP A 15 6.36 3.68 -4.71
CA ASP A 15 7.40 3.51 -3.70
C ASP A 15 6.81 3.19 -2.31
N MET A 16 5.67 3.82 -1.96
CA MET A 16 4.97 3.55 -0.70
C MET A 16 4.41 2.12 -0.67
N LEU A 17 3.82 1.67 -1.78
CA LEU A 17 3.27 0.32 -1.92
C LEU A 17 4.37 -0.74 -1.86
N CYS A 18 5.47 -0.55 -2.57
CA CYS A 18 6.66 -1.40 -2.49
C CYS A 18 7.23 -1.47 -1.06
N GLN A 19 7.28 -0.34 -0.36
CA GLN A 19 7.75 -0.30 1.03
C GLN A 19 6.85 -1.11 1.97
N ALA A 20 5.53 -0.92 1.88
CA ALA A 20 4.57 -1.66 2.69
C ALA A 20 4.65 -3.18 2.43
N ALA A 21 4.72 -3.57 1.15
CA ALA A 21 4.91 -4.97 0.74
C ALA A 21 6.20 -5.56 1.34
N HIS A 22 7.31 -4.84 1.25
CA HIS A 22 8.59 -5.28 1.81
C HIS A 22 8.52 -5.45 3.34
N SER A 23 7.89 -4.53 4.06
CA SER A 23 7.68 -4.64 5.51
C SER A 23 6.85 -5.87 5.88
N PHE A 24 5.81 -6.20 5.13
CA PHE A 24 5.04 -7.44 5.31
C PHE A 24 5.92 -8.69 5.10
N ARG A 25 6.73 -8.74 4.04
CA ARG A 25 7.65 -9.86 3.77
C ARG A 25 8.72 -10.04 4.86
N LEU A 26 9.12 -8.95 5.52
CA LEU A 26 10.05 -8.98 6.66
C LEU A 26 9.39 -9.36 8.00
N GLY A 27 8.08 -9.62 8.02
CA GLY A 27 7.33 -9.89 9.25
C GLY A 27 7.15 -8.67 10.15
N LYS A 28 7.31 -7.45 9.61
CA LYS A 28 7.12 -6.20 10.37
C LYS A 28 5.66 -5.75 10.31
N GLU A 29 4.76 -6.63 10.70
CA GLU A 29 3.30 -6.51 10.48
C GLU A 29 2.71 -5.18 10.97
N ALA A 30 3.09 -4.74 12.17
CA ALA A 30 2.60 -3.49 12.75
C ALA A 30 3.06 -2.26 11.94
N GLN A 31 4.31 -2.24 11.49
CA GLN A 31 4.83 -1.19 10.63
C GLN A 31 4.17 -1.25 9.24
N ALA A 32 4.09 -2.43 8.65
CA ALA A 32 3.51 -2.66 7.34
C ALA A 32 2.04 -2.24 7.28
N SER A 33 1.27 -2.49 8.35
CA SER A 33 -0.14 -2.06 8.46
C SER A 33 -0.28 -0.54 8.47
N VAL A 34 0.62 0.17 9.16
CA VAL A 34 0.66 1.65 9.15
C VAL A 34 1.04 2.16 7.76
N GLU A 35 2.07 1.58 7.14
CA GLU A 35 2.51 1.94 5.79
C GLU A 35 1.41 1.70 4.75
N PHE A 36 0.70 0.58 4.84
CA PHE A 36 -0.42 0.26 3.96
C PHE A 36 -1.59 1.22 4.15
N ARG A 37 -1.95 1.57 5.39
CA ARG A 37 -2.99 2.58 5.66
C ARG A 37 -2.63 3.93 5.03
N LEU A 38 -1.37 4.35 5.10
CA LEU A 38 -0.88 5.57 4.46
C LEU A 38 -0.97 5.51 2.93
N CYS A 39 -0.78 4.34 2.32
CA CYS A 39 -1.01 4.15 0.88
C CYS A 39 -2.48 4.40 0.54
N LEU A 40 -3.41 3.81 1.31
CA LEU A 40 -4.85 4.01 1.11
C LEU A 40 -5.27 5.47 1.31
N ASP A 41 -4.72 6.15 2.33
CA ASP A 41 -4.96 7.60 2.54
C ASP A 41 -4.48 8.44 1.35
N SER A 42 -3.32 8.08 0.78
CA SER A 42 -2.76 8.74 -0.40
C SER A 42 -3.65 8.54 -1.62
N ILE A 43 -4.13 7.31 -1.85
CA ILE A 43 -5.09 7.01 -2.92
C ILE A 43 -6.38 7.80 -2.74
N GLU A 44 -6.99 7.78 -1.55
CA GLU A 44 -8.25 8.49 -1.30
C GLU A 44 -8.13 10.00 -1.54
N LYS A 45 -6.99 10.59 -1.17
CA LYS A 45 -6.75 12.02 -1.24
C LYS A 45 -6.37 12.51 -2.64
N TYR A 46 -5.52 11.76 -3.34
CA TYR A 46 -4.89 12.22 -4.58
C TYR A 46 -5.41 11.51 -5.83
N HIS A 47 -5.97 10.31 -5.67
CA HIS A 47 -6.47 9.45 -6.75
C HIS A 47 -7.81 8.78 -6.39
N PRO A 48 -8.83 9.54 -5.92
CA PRO A 48 -10.11 8.96 -5.48
C PRO A 48 -10.82 8.16 -6.59
N GLU A 49 -10.54 8.46 -7.86
CA GLU A 49 -11.03 7.71 -9.01
C GLU A 49 -10.56 6.25 -9.02
N LEU A 50 -9.35 5.95 -8.51
CA LEU A 50 -8.84 4.58 -8.43
C LEU A 50 -9.73 3.72 -7.52
N MET A 51 -10.22 4.28 -6.42
CA MET A 51 -11.13 3.56 -5.52
C MET A 51 -12.47 3.22 -6.17
N GLN A 52 -12.87 3.94 -7.23
CA GLN A 52 -14.11 3.66 -7.96
C GLN A 52 -13.92 2.65 -9.09
N LEU A 53 -12.67 2.27 -9.41
CA LEU A 53 -12.42 1.31 -10.47
C LEU A 53 -12.93 -0.09 -10.07
N PRO A 54 -13.65 -0.78 -10.97
CA PRO A 54 -14.09 -2.16 -10.71
C PRO A 54 -12.95 -3.10 -10.35
N SER A 55 -11.76 -2.91 -10.96
CA SER A 55 -10.55 -3.68 -10.63
C SER A 55 -10.08 -3.46 -9.19
N PHE A 56 -10.10 -2.21 -8.70
CA PHE A 56 -9.76 -1.91 -7.30
C PHE A 56 -10.74 -2.58 -6.34
N GLN A 57 -12.04 -2.45 -6.60
CA GLN A 57 -13.10 -3.06 -5.79
C GLN A 57 -12.99 -4.59 -5.76
N GLN A 58 -12.62 -5.22 -6.89
CA GLN A 58 -12.41 -6.66 -6.98
C GLN A 58 -11.19 -7.14 -6.19
N MET A 59 -10.14 -6.31 -6.06
CA MET A 59 -8.95 -6.62 -5.28
C MET A 59 -9.12 -6.39 -3.78
N LEU A 60 -10.04 -5.51 -3.37
CA LEU A 60 -10.22 -5.16 -1.97
C LEU A 60 -10.60 -6.38 -1.11
N ALA A 61 -11.53 -7.21 -1.57
CA ALA A 61 -12.00 -8.38 -0.84
C ALA A 61 -10.87 -9.41 -0.56
N PRO A 62 -10.08 -9.87 -1.55
CA PRO A 62 -8.98 -10.79 -1.27
C PRO A 62 -7.84 -10.15 -0.45
N MET A 63 -7.59 -8.85 -0.59
CA MET A 63 -6.62 -8.15 0.27
C MET A 63 -7.06 -8.13 1.75
N LEU A 64 -8.34 -7.84 2.01
CA LEU A 64 -8.91 -7.89 3.36
C LEU A 64 -8.89 -9.31 3.92
N GLN A 65 -9.22 -10.32 3.11
CA GLN A 65 -9.15 -11.72 3.51
C GLN A 65 -7.71 -12.12 3.88
N ALA A 66 -6.72 -11.74 3.07
CA ALA A 66 -5.32 -12.00 3.38
C ALA A 66 -4.90 -11.33 4.70
N GLN A 67 -5.36 -10.09 4.93
CA GLN A 67 -5.12 -9.40 6.20
C GLN A 67 -5.75 -10.11 7.41
N GLU A 68 -7.02 -10.53 7.31
CA GLU A 68 -7.73 -11.26 8.38
C GLU A 68 -7.10 -12.61 8.70
N GLN A 69 -6.52 -13.28 7.70
CA GLN A 69 -5.85 -14.57 7.85
C GLN A 69 -4.37 -14.45 8.27
N HIS A 70 -3.86 -13.23 8.45
CA HIS A 70 -2.44 -12.94 8.64
C HIS A 70 -1.56 -13.50 7.50
N ASP A 71 -2.11 -13.59 6.29
CA ASP A 71 -1.38 -14.00 5.10
C ASP A 71 -0.66 -12.78 4.50
N TRP A 72 0.44 -12.41 5.16
CA TRP A 72 1.23 -11.23 4.81
C TRP A 72 1.96 -11.36 3.48
N LEU A 73 2.26 -12.58 3.05
CA LEU A 73 2.88 -12.79 1.74
C LEU A 73 1.88 -12.54 0.62
N SER A 74 0.65 -13.08 0.73
CA SER A 74 -0.40 -12.78 -0.24
C SER A 74 -0.76 -11.30 -0.25
N LEU A 75 -0.86 -10.66 0.92
CA LEU A 75 -1.11 -9.22 1.00
C LEU A 75 0.02 -8.42 0.33
N ALA A 76 1.29 -8.79 0.55
CA ALA A 76 2.43 -8.15 -0.10
C ALA A 76 2.39 -8.29 -1.62
N ASP A 77 2.01 -9.46 -2.15
CA ASP A 77 1.88 -9.68 -3.60
C ASP A 77 0.83 -8.76 -4.23
N TYR A 78 -0.32 -8.57 -3.56
CA TYR A 78 -1.34 -7.61 -4.01
C TYR A 78 -0.81 -6.17 -4.04
N LEU A 79 -0.03 -5.77 -3.04
CA LEU A 79 0.52 -4.40 -2.99
C LEU A 79 1.59 -4.17 -4.05
N GLU A 80 2.49 -5.12 -4.25
CA GLU A 80 3.68 -4.99 -5.11
C GLU A 80 3.36 -5.18 -6.59
N TYR A 81 2.36 -6.00 -6.95
CA TYR A 81 2.07 -6.32 -8.35
C TYR A 81 0.72 -5.79 -8.80
N GLU A 82 -0.36 -6.17 -8.13
CA GLU A 82 -1.71 -5.90 -8.61
C GLU A 82 -2.09 -4.43 -8.43
N LEU A 83 -1.84 -3.86 -7.24
CA LEU A 83 -2.19 -2.48 -6.93
C LEU A 83 -1.25 -1.48 -7.62
N ILE A 84 0.05 -1.76 -7.67
CA ILE A 84 0.99 -0.97 -8.48
C ILE A 84 0.60 -1.05 -9.97
N GLY A 85 0.31 -2.24 -10.48
CA GLY A 85 -0.14 -2.43 -11.86
C GLY A 85 -1.45 -1.71 -12.19
N LEU A 86 -2.25 -1.32 -11.19
CA LEU A 86 -3.42 -0.47 -11.36
C LEU A 86 -3.07 1.03 -11.30
N VAL A 87 -2.17 1.43 -10.40
CA VAL A 87 -1.73 2.83 -10.22
C VAL A 87 -0.89 3.33 -11.38
N SER A 88 -0.07 2.48 -12.00
CA SER A 88 0.84 2.85 -13.09
C SER A 88 0.16 2.90 -14.48
N ARG A 89 -1.16 2.80 -14.56
CA ARG A 89 -1.94 2.86 -15.81
C ARG A 89 -2.55 4.23 -16.04
#